data_AF-A0A1M2Z9E5-F1
#
_entry.id   AF-A0A1M2Z9E5-F1
#
_cell.length_a   1.000
_cell.length_b   1.000
_cell.length_c   1.000
_cell.angle_alpha   90.00
_cell.angle_beta   90.00
_cell.angle_gamma   90.00
#
_symmetry.space_group_name_H-M   'P 1'
#
loop_
_entity.id
_entity.type
_entity.pdbx_description
1 polymer ?
#
loop_
_entity_poly.entity_id
_entity_poly.type
_entity_poly.pdbx_seq_one_letter_code
_entity_poly.pdbx_strand_id
1 'polypeptide(L)'
;MQIKFSKELYPKFALIKTAYAFTNRAYVHLDTDGLYYVINWIPRESQEVVTEGEFMNEMLTQCARYEILKKTRNLRELLAARAIASTMLDMSGISKEDINTDNGNDNEDHMSSEDEILRDWFEENENSKI
;
A
#
# COMPACT_ATOMS: atom_id res chain seq x y z
N MET A 1 -24.09 7.33 -19.21
CA MET A 1 -23.70 5.92 -19.49
C MET A 1 -23.85 5.10 -18.22
N GLN A 2 -24.08 3.80 -18.35
CA GLN A 2 -24.17 2.86 -17.22
C GLN A 2 -23.23 1.68 -17.46
N ILE A 3 -22.46 1.31 -16.43
CA ILE A 3 -21.65 0.09 -16.43
C ILE A 3 -21.91 -0.70 -15.16
N LYS A 4 -21.62 -2.01 -15.19
CA LYS A 4 -21.81 -2.91 -14.06
C LYS A 4 -20.54 -3.71 -13.77
N PHE A 5 -20.22 -3.90 -12.50
CA PHE A 5 -19.12 -4.77 -12.05
C PHE A 5 -19.63 -5.82 -11.07
N SER A 6 -19.17 -7.06 -11.20
CA SER A 6 -19.51 -8.14 -10.26
C SER A 6 -18.88 -7.86 -8.88
N LYS A 7 -19.68 -7.92 -7.82
CA LYS A 7 -19.20 -7.80 -6.43
C LYS A 7 -18.26 -8.93 -6.01
N GLU A 8 -18.32 -10.06 -6.71
CA GLU A 8 -17.44 -11.22 -6.48
C GLU A 8 -16.00 -10.92 -6.94
N LEU A 9 -15.85 -10.23 -8.07
CA LEU A 9 -14.54 -9.97 -8.68
C LEU A 9 -13.94 -8.64 -8.25
N TYR A 10 -14.78 -7.63 -8.02
CA TYR A 10 -14.33 -6.26 -7.79
C TYR A 10 -14.55 -5.85 -6.33
N PRO A 11 -13.50 -5.47 -5.58
CA PRO A 11 -13.65 -5.00 -4.22
C PRO A 11 -14.21 -3.57 -4.21
N LYS A 12 -15.13 -3.30 -3.27
CA LYS A 12 -15.76 -1.98 -3.07
C LYS A 12 -14.74 -0.84 -2.97
N PHE A 13 -13.60 -1.09 -2.32
CA PHE A 13 -12.54 -0.10 -2.11
C PHE A 13 -11.92 0.37 -3.43
N ALA A 14 -11.67 -0.56 -4.37
CA ALA A 14 -11.12 -0.21 -5.66
C ALA A 14 -12.14 0.58 -6.48
N LEU A 15 -13.42 0.19 -6.44
CA LEU A 15 -14.52 0.93 -7.10
C LEU A 15 -14.60 2.39 -6.64
N ILE A 16 -14.56 2.62 -5.32
CA ILE A 16 -14.63 3.99 -4.77
C ILE A 16 -13.45 4.82 -5.25
N LYS A 17 -12.23 4.26 -5.26
CA LYS A 17 -11.04 4.97 -5.76
C LYS A 17 -11.12 5.29 -7.24
N THR A 18 -11.60 4.34 -8.04
CA THR A 18 -11.83 4.56 -9.48
C THR A 18 -12.83 5.67 -9.70
N ALA A 19 -13.98 5.64 -9.03
CA ALA A 19 -14.98 6.68 -9.13
C ALA A 19 -14.42 8.06 -8.74
N TYR A 20 -13.66 8.13 -7.64
CA TYR A 20 -13.03 9.35 -7.17
C TYR A 20 -12.09 9.97 -8.22
N ALA A 21 -11.30 9.15 -8.92
CA ALA A 21 -10.37 9.59 -9.96
C ALA A 21 -11.03 10.39 -11.10
N PHE A 22 -12.33 10.19 -11.33
CA PHE A 22 -13.09 10.86 -12.39
C PHE A 22 -13.99 12.00 -11.90
N THR A 23 -14.04 12.28 -10.59
CA THR A 23 -14.97 13.29 -10.02
C THR A 23 -14.71 14.73 -10.50
N ASN A 24 -13.48 15.00 -10.94
CA ASN A 24 -13.09 16.27 -11.57
C ASN A 24 -13.67 16.45 -12.98
N ARG A 25 -13.96 15.36 -13.69
CA ARG A 25 -14.43 15.35 -15.09
C ARG A 25 -15.91 14.99 -15.22
N ALA A 26 -16.46 14.24 -14.28
CA ALA A 26 -17.84 13.78 -14.31
C ALA A 26 -18.47 13.77 -12.90
N TYR A 27 -19.79 13.90 -12.87
CA TYR A 27 -20.58 13.51 -11.71
C TYR A 27 -20.78 12.00 -11.75
N VAL A 28 -20.21 11.28 -10.79
CA VAL A 28 -20.28 9.82 -10.71
C VAL A 28 -21.27 9.43 -9.61
N HIS A 29 -22.21 8.55 -9.94
CA HIS A 29 -23.16 7.94 -9.03
C HIS A 29 -22.88 6.44 -8.93
N LEU A 30 -22.77 5.94 -7.69
CA LEU A 30 -22.52 4.54 -7.38
C LEU A 30 -23.76 3.96 -6.69
N ASP A 31 -24.23 2.84 -7.20
CA ASP A 31 -25.37 2.09 -6.68
C ASP A 31 -25.07 0.58 -6.74
N THR A 32 -26.01 -0.25 -6.31
CA THR A 32 -25.88 -1.70 -6.29
C THR A 32 -27.18 -2.38 -6.65
N ASP A 33 -27.10 -3.42 -7.46
CA ASP A 33 -28.23 -4.26 -7.83
C ASP A 33 -27.84 -5.72 -7.59
N GLY A 34 -28.31 -6.29 -6.48
CA GLY A 34 -28.01 -7.66 -6.06
C GLY A 34 -26.51 -7.95 -6.04
N LEU A 35 -26.04 -8.70 -7.04
CA LEU A 35 -24.65 -9.15 -7.20
C LEU A 35 -23.73 -8.15 -7.89
N TYR A 36 -24.25 -7.01 -8.37
CA TYR A 36 -23.49 -6.04 -9.16
C TYR A 36 -23.40 -4.69 -8.46
N TYR A 37 -22.26 -4.01 -8.63
CA TYR A 37 -22.20 -2.56 -8.54
C TYR A 37 -22.71 -1.96 -9.84
N VAL A 38 -23.49 -0.89 -9.73
CA VAL A 38 -24.03 -0.13 -10.86
C VAL A 38 -23.44 1.27 -10.80
N ILE A 39 -22.79 1.68 -11.88
CA ILE A 39 -22.11 2.97 -11.94
C ILE A 39 -22.70 3.76 -13.09
N ASN A 40 -23.09 4.98 -12.79
CA ASN A 40 -23.56 5.94 -13.76
C ASN A 40 -22.73 7.20 -13.67
N TRP A 41 -22.46 7.84 -14.80
CA TRP A 41 -21.82 9.15 -14.78
C TRP A 41 -22.38 10.09 -15.84
N ILE A 42 -22.27 11.38 -15.52
CA ILE A 42 -22.66 12.51 -16.35
C ILE A 42 -21.44 13.43 -16.48
N PRO A 43 -20.94 13.73 -17.69
CA PRO A 43 -19.83 14.65 -17.88
C PRO A 43 -20.11 16.03 -17.28
N ARG A 44 -19.08 16.69 -16.75
CA ARG A 44 -19.14 18.10 -16.39
C ARG A 44 -19.00 18.96 -17.64
N GLU A 45 -19.58 20.15 -17.63
CA GLU A 45 -19.43 21.11 -18.72
C GLU A 45 -17.95 21.44 -18.95
N SER A 46 -17.56 21.55 -20.23
CA SER A 46 -16.20 21.88 -20.67
C SER A 46 -15.09 20.87 -20.26
N GLN A 47 -15.45 19.65 -19.85
CA GLN A 47 -14.50 18.57 -19.57
C GLN A 47 -14.55 17.48 -20.64
N GLU A 48 -13.42 16.79 -20.84
CA GLU A 48 -13.37 15.63 -21.72
C GLU A 48 -14.25 14.49 -21.19
N VAL A 49 -15.07 13.92 -22.08
CA VAL A 49 -16.00 12.84 -21.75
C VAL A 49 -15.23 11.62 -21.24
N VAL A 50 -15.57 11.17 -20.05
CA VAL A 50 -15.05 9.91 -19.49
C VAL A 50 -15.66 8.76 -20.28
N THR A 51 -14.81 7.99 -20.95
CA THR A 51 -15.22 6.81 -21.71
C THR A 51 -15.35 5.59 -20.80
N GLU A 52 -16.14 4.60 -21.22
CA GLU A 52 -16.25 3.33 -20.48
C GLU A 52 -14.92 2.57 -20.42
N GLY A 53 -14.16 2.54 -21.53
CA GLY A 53 -12.84 1.91 -21.58
C GLY A 53 -11.86 2.53 -20.58
N GLU A 54 -11.86 3.85 -20.48
CA GLU A 54 -11.03 4.57 -19.51
C GLU A 54 -11.42 4.20 -18.07
N PHE A 55 -12.73 4.18 -17.77
CA PHE A 55 -13.21 3.79 -16.44
C PHE A 55 -12.86 2.33 -16.10
N MET A 56 -13.02 1.40 -17.04
CA MET A 56 -12.68 -0.02 -16.85
C MET A 56 -11.19 -0.23 -16.60
N ASN A 57 -10.32 0.48 -17.31
CA ASN A 57 -8.87 0.38 -17.11
C ASN A 57 -8.45 0.91 -15.73
N GLU A 58 -9.02 2.04 -15.30
CA GLU A 58 -8.75 2.57 -13.96
C GLU A 58 -9.32 1.64 -12.88
N MET A 59 -10.48 1.01 -13.12
CA MET A 59 -11.03 -0.03 -12.23
C MET A 59 -10.05 -1.20 -12.05
N LEU A 60 -9.56 -1.78 -13.15
CA LEU A 60 -8.57 -2.85 -13.08
C LEU A 60 -7.28 -2.41 -12.38
N THR A 61 -6.82 -1.19 -12.66
CA THR A 61 -5.63 -0.62 -12.01
C THR A 61 -5.79 -0.53 -10.50
N GLN A 62 -6.95 -0.05 -10.02
CA GLN A 62 -7.24 0.03 -8.59
C GLN A 62 -7.41 -1.35 -7.94
N CYS A 63 -7.95 -2.35 -8.65
CA CYS A 63 -7.96 -3.74 -8.18
C CYS A 63 -6.54 -4.28 -7.99
N ALA A 64 -5.67 -4.13 -8.99
CA ALA A 64 -4.29 -4.58 -8.91
C ALA A 64 -3.55 -3.92 -7.73
N ARG A 65 -3.72 -2.60 -7.56
CA ARG A 65 -3.18 -1.86 -6.41
C ARG A 65 -3.69 -2.39 -5.09
N TYR A 66 -4.98 -2.71 -5.00
CA TYR A 66 -5.59 -3.27 -3.78
C TYR A 66 -5.03 -4.65 -3.43
N GLU A 67 -4.82 -5.51 -4.42
CA GLU A 67 -4.21 -6.83 -4.19
C GLU A 67 -2.76 -6.74 -3.73
N ILE A 68 -1.97 -5.84 -4.33
CA ILE A 68 -0.60 -5.57 -3.86
C ILE A 68 -0.61 -5.01 -2.43
N LEU A 69 -1.53 -4.07 -2.13
CA LEU A 69 -1.69 -3.48 -0.80
C LEU A 69 -1.94 -4.56 0.26
N LYS A 70 -2.82 -5.52 -0.04
CA LYS A 70 -3.11 -6.66 0.83
C LYS A 70 -1.90 -7.55 1.04
N LYS A 71 -1.24 -7.95 -0.05
CA LYS A 71 -0.08 -8.87 -0.01
C LYS A 71 1.13 -8.28 0.70
N THR A 72 1.29 -6.95 0.67
CA THR A 72 2.44 -6.24 1.27
C THR A 72 2.13 -5.61 2.63
N ARG A 73 0.98 -5.92 3.25
CA ARG A 73 0.56 -5.26 4.50
C ARG A 73 1.57 -5.45 5.63
N ASN A 74 1.88 -6.71 5.96
CA ASN A 74 2.74 -7.02 7.10
C ASN A 74 4.16 -6.45 6.94
N LEU A 75 4.73 -6.54 5.73
CA LEU A 75 6.03 -5.95 5.43
C LEU A 75 6.03 -4.42 5.62
N ARG A 76 4.98 -3.73 5.17
CA ARG A 76 4.86 -2.28 5.36
C ARG A 76 4.64 -1.89 6.82
N GLU A 77 3.91 -2.69 7.58
CA GLU A 77 3.73 -2.50 9.02
C GLU A 77 5.08 -2.65 9.75
N LEU A 78 5.87 -3.68 9.44
CA LEU A 78 7.20 -3.88 10.01
C LEU A 78 8.17 -2.74 9.64
N LEU A 79 8.21 -2.35 8.37
CA LEU A 79 9.06 -1.24 7.91
C LEU A 79 8.67 0.08 8.58
N ALA A 80 7.37 0.35 8.73
CA ALA A 80 6.90 1.54 9.44
C ALA A 80 7.28 1.51 10.92
N ALA A 81 7.10 0.37 11.59
CA ALA A 81 7.50 0.20 12.99
C ALA A 81 9.01 0.40 13.17
N ARG A 82 9.84 -0.18 12.29
CA ARG A 82 11.29 0.00 12.30
C ARG A 82 11.68 1.46 12.10
N ALA A 83 11.09 2.16 11.12
CA ALA A 83 11.37 3.56 10.86
C ALA A 83 11.04 4.44 12.07
N ILE A 84 9.89 4.20 12.71
CA ILE A 84 9.48 4.90 13.94
C ILE A 84 10.46 4.62 15.08
N ALA A 85 10.84 3.35 15.29
CA ALA A 85 11.78 2.96 16.34
C ALA A 85 13.16 3.60 16.15
N SER A 86 13.69 3.59 14.92
CA SER A 86 14.97 4.24 14.59
C SER A 86 14.95 5.73 14.91
N THR A 87 13.88 6.44 14.50
CA THR A 87 13.76 7.88 14.79
C THR A 87 13.63 8.17 16.28
N MET A 88 12.98 7.29 17.05
CA MET A 88 12.88 7.42 18.50
C MET A 88 14.22 7.21 19.20
N LEU A 89 14.99 6.20 18.78
CA LEU A 89 16.33 5.95 19.29
C LEU A 89 17.25 7.15 19.04
N ASP A 90 17.26 7.66 17.80
CA ASP A 90 18.03 8.85 17.42
C ASP A 90 17.67 10.09 18.26
N MET A 91 16.38 10.27 18.58
CA MET A 91 15.90 11.39 19.40
C MET A 91 16.22 11.22 20.90
N SER A 92 16.24 9.98 21.39
CA SER A 92 16.44 9.67 22.81
C SER A 92 17.90 9.77 23.25
N GLY A 93 18.85 9.89 22.32
CA GLY A 93 20.29 9.93 22.62
C GLY A 93 20.84 8.60 23.17
N ILE A 94 20.03 7.54 23.16
CA ILE A 94 20.42 6.18 23.52
C ILE A 94 21.22 5.62 22.34
N SER A 95 22.51 5.39 22.53
CA SER A 95 23.34 4.75 21.50
C SER A 95 22.97 3.26 21.40
N LYS A 96 23.07 2.69 20.20
CA LYS A 96 22.79 1.25 19.96
C LYS A 96 23.63 0.31 20.86
N GLU A 97 24.72 0.81 21.43
CA GLU A 97 25.60 0.12 22.38
C GLU A 97 24.94 -0.17 23.73
N ASP A 98 23.98 0.66 24.16
CA ASP A 98 23.28 0.48 25.45
C ASP A 98 22.22 -0.65 25.41
N ILE A 99 21.84 -1.12 24.22
CA ILE A 99 20.78 -2.13 24.04
C ILE A 99 21.36 -3.57 23.97
N ASN A 100 22.67 -3.73 23.74
CA ASN A 100 23.32 -5.03 23.53
C ASN A 100 23.83 -5.72 24.81
N THR A 101 23.29 -5.40 25.99
CA THR A 101 23.60 -6.13 27.22
C THR A 101 22.43 -7.02 27.65
N ASP A 102 22.28 -8.14 26.95
CA ASP A 102 22.03 -9.49 27.53
C ASP A 102 21.57 -10.41 26.40
N ASN A 103 22.48 -11.25 25.89
CA ASN A 103 22.10 -12.47 25.20
C ASN A 103 23.16 -13.53 25.49
N GLY A 104 22.89 -14.28 26.57
CA GLY A 104 23.59 -15.51 26.86
C GLY A 104 23.37 -16.57 25.78
N ASN A 105 24.51 -17.03 25.26
CA ASN A 105 24.80 -18.41 24.87
C ASN A 105 23.91 -19.05 23.79
N ASP A 106 24.35 -18.85 22.55
CA ASP A 106 24.32 -19.72 21.37
C ASP A 106 23.77 -21.14 21.57
N ASN A 107 22.77 -21.50 20.75
CA ASN A 107 22.76 -22.65 19.83
C ASN A 107 21.37 -22.77 19.17
N GLU A 108 21.31 -22.72 17.83
CA GLU A 108 20.53 -23.59 16.93
C GLU A 108 20.16 -22.91 15.59
N ASP A 109 20.56 -23.59 14.52
CA ASP A 109 20.07 -23.60 13.15
C ASP A 109 19.84 -22.30 12.36
N HIS A 110 20.55 -22.25 11.21
CA HIS A 110 20.39 -21.32 10.10
C HIS A 110 18.93 -21.18 9.62
N MET A 111 18.18 -20.33 10.31
CA MET A 111 17.15 -19.49 9.73
C MET A 111 17.88 -18.16 9.46
N SER A 112 17.98 -17.69 8.21
CA SER A 112 18.50 -16.34 7.93
C SER A 112 17.71 -15.39 8.80
N SER A 113 18.36 -14.95 9.87
CA SER A 113 17.72 -14.48 11.09
C SER A 113 17.00 -13.18 10.77
N GLU A 114 15.86 -12.95 11.41
CA GLU A 114 15.17 -11.65 11.33
C GLU A 114 16.16 -10.49 11.61
N ASP A 115 17.20 -10.74 12.39
CA ASP A 115 18.36 -9.87 12.61
C ASP A 115 19.06 -9.41 11.32
N GLU A 116 19.19 -10.26 10.31
CA GLU A 116 19.81 -9.91 9.02
C GLU A 116 18.93 -8.92 8.23
N ILE A 117 17.61 -9.02 8.38
CA ILE A 117 16.64 -8.05 7.83
C ILE A 117 16.65 -6.75 8.66
N LEU A 118 16.91 -6.84 9.97
CA LEU A 118 16.93 -5.72 10.90
C LEU A 118 18.27 -4.95 10.93
N ARG A 119 19.35 -5.49 10.36
CA ARG A 119 20.61 -4.75 10.19
C ARG A 119 20.43 -3.55 9.27
N ASP A 120 21.15 -2.48 9.59
CA ASP A 120 21.08 -1.22 8.85
C ASP A 120 22.04 -1.28 7.66
N TRP A 121 21.48 -1.45 6.45
CA TRP A 121 22.26 -1.57 5.22
C TRP A 121 23.14 -0.34 4.92
N PHE A 122 22.82 0.80 5.54
CA PHE A 122 23.60 2.03 5.44
C PHE A 122 24.90 1.99 6.25
N GLU A 123 24.94 1.30 7.40
CA GLU A 123 26.13 1.23 8.25
C GLU A 123 27.26 0.42 7.60
N GLU A 124 26.94 -0.64 6.87
CA GLU A 124 27.93 -1.45 6.15
C GLU A 124 28.55 -0.71 4.95
N ASN A 125 27.83 0.22 4.34
CA ASN A 125 28.23 0.84 3.07
C ASN A 125 28.80 2.25 3.19
N GLU A 126 28.71 2.89 4.36
CA GLU A 126 29.40 4.16 4.61
C GLU A 126 30.90 3.97 4.94
N ASN A 127 31.29 2.84 5.54
CA ASN A 127 32.68 2.55 5.90
C ASN A 127 33.57 2.05 4.73
N SER A 128 33.00 1.86 3.52
CA SER A 128 33.75 1.45 2.32
C SER A 128 34.30 2.62 1.49
N LYS A 129 34.26 3.86 2.01
CA LYS A 129 34.89 5.03 1.39
C LYS A 129 35.92 5.67 2.31
N ILE A 130 37.06 5.00 2.51
CA ILE A 130 38.35 5.63 2.88
C ILE A 130 39.46 4.94 2.07
#